data_AF-A0A0V0Y686-F1
#
_entry.id   AF-A0A0V0Y686-F1
#
_cell.length_a   1.000
_cell.length_b   1.000
_cell.length_c   1.000
_cell.angle_alpha   90.00
_cell.angle_beta   90.00
_cell.angle_gamma   90.00
#
_symmetry.space_group_name_H-M   'P 1'
#
loop_
_entity.id
_entity.type
_entity.pdbx_description
1 polymer ?
#
loop_
_entity_poly.entity_id
_entity_poly.type
_entity_poly.pdbx_seq_one_letter_code
_entity_poly.pdbx_strand_id
1 'polypeptide(L)'
;MFELFGIKPPAESPPSDGASAPPPPPPPPPENGQKPPDKSRMAYSFDSSALERAAKAARELERSKNAKEALELARLQEQTRQMELQQRIKEFEASAEKSKVEQRRVFEEEKRRTMSEESKQFKLKAEYQDQLARKRFADEQALRRREQEEALRRQEESVQKQEAIRRRTIEEELKLKHQYDVQRVEQEARARAAVERENREIYLEQLRVREKERRTTVLEAIAAGGQMIGRGLGSFFSDLGTLMNTAAGLTTDFSLVLATNRPEQFDWAVNDRLDEMVEFSLPALDQCQRLLLLYFERYIAQPAVGRRAWPFAVGRLKLADFDWVEKCNAVATKVVGMSGREISKMVVAWQAAAYASDDGCLTERMIDDLTEHAVRQHSQKVAWLAMETDPAGGEKYPQPHPVK
;
A
#
# COMPACT_ATOMS: atom_id res chain seq x y z
N MET A 1 -24.81 -5.70 -45.95
CA MET A 1 -23.61 -6.55 -45.90
C MET A 1 -23.58 -7.13 -44.49
N PHE A 2 -24.07 -8.35 -44.39
CA PHE A 2 -24.42 -9.06 -43.15
C PHE A 2 -23.20 -9.79 -42.59
N GLU A 3 -23.18 -9.95 -41.26
CA GLU A 3 -22.37 -10.86 -40.42
C GLU A 3 -20.93 -10.46 -40.02
N LEU A 4 -20.83 -9.88 -38.82
CA LEU A 4 -19.67 -9.96 -37.93
C LEU A 4 -20.21 -10.28 -36.51
N PHE A 5 -19.49 -11.12 -35.76
CA PHE A 5 -19.73 -11.58 -34.36
C PHE A 5 -20.56 -12.86 -34.16
N GLY A 6 -19.86 -14.00 -34.11
CA GLY A 6 -20.35 -15.27 -33.58
C GLY A 6 -19.84 -15.54 -32.17
N ILE A 7 -20.63 -15.16 -31.15
CA ILE A 7 -20.52 -15.65 -29.77
C ILE A 7 -21.88 -16.26 -29.42
N LYS A 8 -21.91 -17.55 -29.06
CA LYS A 8 -23.13 -18.29 -28.70
C LYS A 8 -23.16 -18.57 -27.19
N PRO A 9 -24.25 -18.29 -26.46
CA PRO A 9 -24.44 -18.66 -25.04
C PRO A 9 -25.14 -20.04 -24.87
N PRO A 10 -25.18 -20.59 -23.63
CA PRO A 10 -25.36 -22.01 -23.34
C PRO A 10 -26.83 -22.41 -23.04
N ALA A 11 -27.15 -23.71 -23.14
CA ALA A 11 -28.44 -24.28 -22.78
C ALA A 11 -28.30 -25.41 -21.75
N GLU A 12 -29.17 -25.37 -20.73
CA GLU A 12 -29.36 -26.35 -19.66
C GLU A 12 -30.00 -27.68 -20.14
N SER A 13 -29.65 -28.77 -19.45
CA SER A 13 -30.24 -30.13 -19.42
C SER A 13 -31.62 -30.18 -18.71
N PRO A 14 -32.45 -31.28 -18.67
CA PRO A 14 -32.17 -32.75 -18.79
C PRO A 14 -33.28 -33.53 -19.58
N PRO A 15 -33.51 -34.88 -19.51
CA PRO A 15 -32.83 -35.96 -18.79
C PRO A 15 -32.45 -37.26 -19.57
N SER A 16 -31.52 -37.98 -18.95
CA SER A 16 -31.31 -39.45 -18.86
C SER A 16 -32.15 -40.39 -19.73
N ASP A 17 -31.49 -41.11 -20.63
CA ASP A 17 -31.63 -42.58 -20.79
C ASP A 17 -30.48 -43.17 -21.63
N GLY A 18 -30.02 -44.38 -21.26
CA GLY A 18 -29.56 -45.39 -22.22
C GLY A 18 -28.13 -45.34 -22.77
N ALA A 19 -27.24 -46.06 -22.07
CA ALA A 19 -26.08 -46.84 -22.53
C ALA A 19 -25.64 -46.82 -24.03
N SER A 20 -24.34 -46.64 -24.29
CA SER A 20 -23.52 -47.61 -25.03
C SER A 20 -22.02 -47.23 -25.03
N ALA A 21 -21.21 -48.05 -24.35
CA ALA A 21 -19.76 -48.10 -24.54
C ALA A 21 -19.43 -49.25 -25.53
N PRO A 22 -18.36 -49.14 -26.34
CA PRO A 22 -18.04 -50.11 -27.39
C PRO A 22 -17.57 -51.46 -26.81
N PRO A 23 -17.78 -52.58 -27.53
CA PRO A 23 -17.46 -53.91 -27.01
C PRO A 23 -15.95 -54.20 -27.08
N PRO A 24 -15.39 -54.98 -26.14
CA PRO A 24 -13.99 -55.43 -26.16
C PRO A 24 -13.78 -56.59 -27.15
N PRO A 25 -12.53 -56.85 -27.59
CA PRO A 25 -12.20 -57.88 -28.59
C PRO A 25 -12.39 -59.32 -28.07
N PRO A 26 -12.66 -60.29 -28.96
CA PRO A 26 -12.94 -61.67 -28.57
C PRO A 26 -11.69 -62.44 -28.10
N PRO A 27 -11.82 -63.34 -27.11
CA PRO A 27 -10.73 -64.22 -26.65
C PRO A 27 -10.47 -65.41 -27.61
N PRO A 28 -9.27 -66.02 -27.59
CA PRO A 28 -8.91 -67.13 -28.46
C PRO A 28 -9.69 -68.42 -28.14
N PRO A 29 -9.83 -69.35 -29.12
CA PRO A 29 -10.66 -70.54 -28.99
C PRO A 29 -10.08 -71.57 -28.00
N PRO A 30 -10.91 -72.28 -27.21
CA PRO A 30 -10.45 -73.36 -26.35
C PRO A 30 -10.18 -74.62 -27.18
N GLU A 31 -8.93 -75.07 -27.14
CA GLU A 31 -8.48 -76.33 -27.69
C GLU A 31 -8.76 -77.47 -26.68
N ASN A 32 -9.38 -78.52 -27.19
CA ASN A 32 -9.48 -79.88 -26.62
C ASN A 32 -10.13 -80.06 -25.24
N GLY A 33 -11.43 -80.41 -25.29
CA GLY A 33 -11.82 -81.74 -24.86
C GLY A 33 -12.17 -81.92 -23.38
N GLN A 34 -13.31 -81.38 -22.95
CA GLN A 34 -14.23 -82.09 -22.04
C GLN A 34 -15.60 -81.44 -22.05
N LYS A 35 -16.64 -82.26 -22.23
CA LYS A 35 -18.05 -81.86 -22.18
C LYS A 35 -18.34 -81.11 -20.87
N PRO A 36 -19.22 -80.09 -20.88
CA PRO A 36 -19.65 -79.45 -19.64
C PRO A 36 -20.29 -80.50 -18.72
N PRO A 37 -20.04 -80.48 -17.41
CA PRO A 37 -20.71 -81.39 -16.50
C PRO A 37 -22.19 -81.07 -16.51
N ASP A 38 -22.97 -82.09 -16.84
CA ASP A 38 -24.42 -82.09 -16.83
C ASP A 38 -24.91 -81.69 -15.42
N LYS A 39 -25.54 -80.52 -15.30
CA LYS A 39 -26.11 -79.98 -14.04
C LYS A 39 -27.35 -80.75 -13.56
N SER A 40 -27.52 -81.99 -14.03
CA SER A 40 -28.57 -82.94 -13.67
C SER A 40 -28.07 -84.16 -12.89
N ARG A 41 -26.81 -84.19 -12.41
CA ARG A 41 -26.29 -85.29 -11.57
C ARG A 41 -25.41 -84.78 -10.42
N MET A 42 -25.96 -83.98 -9.51
CA MET A 42 -25.58 -84.15 -8.09
C MET A 42 -26.23 -85.44 -7.62
N ALA A 43 -25.62 -86.56 -8.04
CA ALA A 43 -25.95 -87.88 -7.56
C ALA A 43 -25.58 -87.93 -6.08
N TYR A 44 -26.58 -87.77 -5.21
CA TYR A 44 -26.61 -88.54 -3.98
C TYR A 44 -26.61 -90.02 -4.41
N SER A 45 -25.43 -90.56 -4.73
CA SER A 45 -25.22 -91.99 -4.92
C SER A 45 -25.29 -92.60 -3.53
N PHE A 46 -26.47 -93.12 -3.19
CA PHE A 46 -26.65 -93.93 -2.01
C PHE A 46 -25.83 -95.21 -2.21
N ASP A 47 -24.61 -95.27 -1.68
CA ASP A 47 -23.75 -96.44 -1.76
C ASP A 47 -24.36 -97.58 -0.92
N SER A 48 -25.30 -98.34 -1.51
CA SER A 48 -25.95 -99.48 -0.84
C SER A 48 -24.93 -100.51 -0.36
N SER A 49 -23.80 -100.67 -1.07
CA SER A 49 -22.68 -101.54 -0.67
C SER A 49 -21.85 -100.99 0.48
N ALA A 50 -21.74 -99.67 0.63
CA ALA A 50 -21.10 -99.05 1.78
C ALA A 50 -22.01 -99.15 3.01
N LEU A 51 -23.32 -99.04 2.81
CA LEU A 51 -24.31 -99.19 3.87
C LEU A 51 -24.37 -100.63 4.38
N GLU A 52 -24.29 -101.63 3.48
CA GLU A 52 -24.22 -103.05 3.86
C GLU A 52 -22.90 -103.37 4.60
N ARG A 53 -21.77 -102.82 4.13
CA ARG A 53 -20.47 -102.94 4.85
C ARG A 53 -20.51 -102.26 6.21
N ALA A 54 -21.10 -101.08 6.31
CA ALA A 54 -21.27 -100.36 7.57
C ALA A 54 -22.19 -101.12 8.53
N ALA A 55 -23.31 -101.69 8.05
CA ALA A 55 -24.24 -102.47 8.85
C ALA A 55 -23.62 -103.78 9.36
N LYS A 56 -22.85 -104.48 8.53
CA LYS A 56 -22.10 -105.67 8.94
C LYS A 56 -21.01 -105.32 9.96
N ALA A 57 -20.24 -104.26 9.70
CA ALA A 57 -19.21 -103.77 10.63
C ALA A 57 -19.80 -103.31 11.97
N ALA A 58 -20.97 -102.67 11.97
CA ALA A 58 -21.66 -102.25 13.19
C ALA A 58 -22.07 -103.45 14.05
N ARG A 59 -22.62 -104.52 13.45
CA ARG A 59 -22.97 -105.77 14.17
C ARG A 59 -21.73 -106.50 14.73
N GLU A 60 -20.62 -106.48 14.00
CA GLU A 60 -19.34 -107.05 14.45
C GLU A 60 -18.74 -106.22 15.61
N LEU A 61 -18.86 -104.89 15.55
CA LEU A 61 -18.47 -103.98 16.63
C LEU A 61 -19.29 -104.23 17.91
N GLU A 62 -20.62 -104.33 17.82
CA GLU A 62 -21.52 -104.57 18.97
C GLU A 62 -21.23 -105.89 19.70
N ARG A 63 -20.69 -106.89 19.01
CA ARG A 63 -20.34 -108.20 19.60
C ARG A 63 -19.02 -108.15 20.39
N SER A 64 -18.21 -107.11 20.21
CA SER A 64 -16.92 -106.93 20.91
C SER A 64 -17.10 -106.29 22.30
N LYS A 65 -16.31 -106.72 23.29
CA LYS A 65 -16.42 -106.20 24.67
C LYS A 65 -16.04 -104.72 24.83
N ASN A 66 -15.21 -104.19 23.91
CA ASN A 66 -14.65 -102.84 23.96
C ASN A 66 -15.28 -101.89 22.93
N ALA A 67 -16.43 -102.26 22.35
CA ALA A 67 -17.10 -101.51 21.30
C ALA A 67 -17.36 -100.04 21.67
N LYS A 68 -17.68 -99.78 22.95
CA LYS A 68 -17.98 -98.44 23.47
C LYS A 68 -16.74 -97.54 23.48
N GLU A 69 -15.61 -98.04 23.96
CA GLU A 69 -14.34 -97.30 24.01
C GLU A 69 -13.81 -97.00 22.60
N ALA A 70 -13.92 -97.96 21.67
CA ALA A 70 -13.53 -97.75 20.27
C ALA A 70 -14.40 -96.69 19.58
N LEU A 71 -15.71 -96.66 19.87
CA LEU A 71 -16.63 -95.65 19.34
C LEU A 71 -16.36 -94.27 19.95
N GLU A 72 -16.04 -94.19 21.24
CA GLU A 72 -15.63 -92.93 21.88
C GLU A 72 -14.32 -92.39 21.31
N LEU A 73 -13.32 -93.24 21.07
CA LEU A 73 -12.07 -92.86 20.42
C LEU A 73 -12.29 -92.37 18.99
N ALA A 74 -13.13 -93.07 18.20
CA ALA A 74 -13.50 -92.65 16.86
C ALA A 74 -14.22 -91.29 16.87
N ARG A 75 -15.13 -91.08 17.84
CA ARG A 75 -15.83 -89.80 18.04
C ARG A 75 -14.88 -88.68 18.42
N LEU A 76 -13.93 -88.93 19.31
CA LEU A 76 -12.90 -87.95 19.69
C LEU A 76 -11.99 -87.62 18.51
N GLN A 77 -11.57 -88.62 17.72
CA GLN A 77 -10.74 -88.39 16.53
C GLN A 77 -11.49 -87.62 15.43
N GLU A 78 -12.78 -87.89 15.21
CA GLU A 78 -13.62 -87.09 14.31
C GLU A 78 -13.79 -85.65 14.82
N GLN A 79 -13.96 -85.46 16.13
CA GLN A 79 -14.00 -84.13 16.74
C GLN A 79 -12.67 -83.38 16.55
N THR A 80 -11.53 -84.03 16.78
CA THR A 80 -10.21 -83.43 16.53
C THR A 80 -10.05 -83.07 15.06
N ARG A 81 -10.45 -83.94 14.14
CA ARG A 81 -10.38 -83.69 12.71
C ARG A 81 -11.30 -82.53 12.28
N GLN A 82 -12.49 -82.42 12.87
CA GLN A 82 -13.38 -81.27 12.65
C GLN A 82 -12.75 -79.97 13.18
N MET A 83 -12.12 -80.00 14.36
CA MET A 83 -11.42 -78.84 14.92
C MET A 83 -10.22 -78.43 14.06
N GLU A 84 -9.43 -79.38 13.55
CA GLU A 84 -8.33 -79.11 12.62
C GLU A 84 -8.81 -78.50 11.29
N LEU A 85 -9.91 -79.01 10.73
CA LEU A 85 -10.53 -78.43 9.53
C LEU A 85 -11.06 -77.02 9.81
N GLN A 86 -11.68 -76.79 10.96
CA GLN A 86 -12.11 -75.45 11.39
C GLN A 86 -10.92 -74.49 11.58
N GLN A 87 -9.81 -74.97 12.15
CA GLN A 87 -8.58 -74.18 12.27
C GLN A 87 -8.04 -73.79 10.90
N ARG A 88 -7.96 -74.73 9.95
CA ARG A 88 -7.52 -74.43 8.57
C ARG A 88 -8.43 -73.44 7.85
N ILE A 89 -9.76 -73.57 8.01
CA ILE A 89 -10.71 -72.60 7.44
C ILE A 89 -10.43 -71.20 8.00
N LYS A 90 -10.28 -71.07 9.32
CA LYS A 90 -9.95 -69.79 9.97
C LYS A 90 -8.60 -69.22 9.53
N GLU A 91 -7.59 -70.06 9.32
CA GLU A 91 -6.29 -69.66 8.79
C GLU A 91 -6.40 -69.12 7.35
N PHE A 92 -7.17 -69.79 6.49
CA PHE A 92 -7.43 -69.31 5.12
C PHE A 92 -8.24 -68.02 5.10
N GLU A 93 -9.23 -67.89 5.97
CA GLU A 93 -10.00 -66.64 6.14
C GLU A 93 -9.08 -65.50 6.59
N ALA A 94 -8.23 -65.72 7.60
CA ALA A 94 -7.27 -64.73 8.07
C ALA A 94 -6.22 -64.37 6.99
N SER A 95 -5.77 -65.35 6.19
CA SER A 95 -4.88 -65.12 5.05
C SER A 95 -5.56 -64.30 3.95
N ALA A 96 -6.82 -64.60 3.65
CA ALA A 96 -7.62 -63.86 2.67
C ALA A 96 -7.89 -62.42 3.13
N GLU A 97 -8.16 -62.19 4.42
CA GLU A 97 -8.32 -60.85 4.98
C GLU A 97 -7.01 -60.05 4.93
N LYS A 98 -5.88 -60.66 5.28
CA LYS A 98 -4.55 -60.02 5.15
C LYS A 98 -4.27 -59.60 3.71
N SER A 99 -4.53 -60.46 2.74
CA SER A 99 -4.35 -60.14 1.32
C SER A 99 -5.24 -58.97 0.88
N LYS A 100 -6.50 -58.91 1.35
CA LYS A 100 -7.41 -57.78 1.05
C LYS A 100 -6.92 -56.46 1.67
N VAL A 101 -6.38 -56.50 2.89
CA VAL A 101 -5.82 -55.30 3.54
C VAL A 101 -4.59 -54.81 2.79
N GLU A 102 -3.71 -55.72 2.35
CA GLU A 102 -2.53 -55.38 1.56
C GLU A 102 -2.90 -54.77 0.20
N GLN A 103 -3.87 -55.35 -0.50
CA GLN A 103 -4.39 -54.76 -1.76
C GLN A 103 -4.95 -53.35 -1.56
N ARG A 104 -5.71 -53.12 -0.49
CA ARG A 104 -6.22 -51.77 -0.17
C ARG A 104 -5.07 -50.80 0.11
N ARG A 105 -4.07 -51.24 0.86
CA ARG A 105 -2.90 -50.42 1.19
C ARG A 105 -2.11 -50.04 -0.06
N VAL A 106 -1.81 -51.01 -0.93
CA VAL A 106 -1.10 -50.74 -2.20
C VAL A 106 -1.89 -49.77 -3.07
N PHE A 107 -3.21 -49.97 -3.20
CA PHE A 107 -4.07 -49.07 -3.96
C PHE A 107 -4.11 -47.64 -3.38
N GLU A 108 -4.18 -47.51 -2.05
CA GLU A 108 -4.11 -46.20 -1.39
C GLU A 108 -2.74 -45.53 -1.55
N GLU A 109 -1.65 -46.29 -1.49
CA GLU A 109 -0.29 -45.79 -1.70
C GLU A 109 -0.10 -45.31 -3.16
N GLU A 110 -0.60 -46.06 -4.15
CA GLU A 110 -0.59 -45.63 -5.55
C GLU A 110 -1.44 -44.37 -5.75
N LYS A 111 -2.65 -44.32 -5.19
CA LYS A 111 -3.51 -43.14 -5.26
C LYS A 111 -2.88 -41.91 -4.60
N ARG A 112 -2.17 -42.08 -3.48
CA ARG A 112 -1.44 -40.98 -2.84
C ARG A 112 -0.30 -40.50 -3.72
N ARG A 113 0.42 -41.40 -4.40
CA ARG A 113 1.50 -41.04 -5.32
C ARG A 113 0.97 -40.25 -6.52
N THR A 114 -0.10 -40.71 -7.17
CA THR A 114 -0.69 -40.00 -8.32
C THR A 114 -1.23 -38.64 -7.90
N MET A 115 -1.97 -38.55 -6.80
CA MET A 115 -2.48 -37.28 -6.27
C MET A 115 -1.35 -36.30 -5.91
N SER A 116 -0.22 -36.80 -5.40
CA SER A 116 0.95 -35.98 -5.07
C SER A 116 1.60 -35.40 -6.33
N GLU A 117 1.76 -36.22 -7.38
CA GLU A 117 2.32 -35.80 -8.66
C GLU A 117 1.41 -34.79 -9.38
N GLU A 118 0.11 -35.05 -9.42
CA GLU A 118 -0.87 -34.11 -9.95
C GLU A 118 -0.87 -32.79 -9.19
N SER A 119 -0.78 -32.84 -7.85
CA SER A 119 -0.67 -31.65 -7.01
C SER A 119 0.62 -30.87 -7.30
N LYS A 120 1.74 -31.55 -7.54
CA LYS A 120 3.00 -30.90 -7.95
C LYS A 120 2.88 -30.24 -9.30
N GLN A 121 2.30 -30.92 -10.29
CA GLN A 121 2.05 -30.34 -11.61
C GLN A 121 1.11 -29.14 -11.54
N PHE A 122 0.06 -29.23 -10.73
CA PHE A 122 -0.87 -28.12 -10.50
C PHE A 122 -0.17 -26.92 -9.87
N LYS A 123 0.65 -27.13 -8.83
CA LYS A 123 1.46 -26.08 -8.21
C LYS A 123 2.41 -25.42 -9.21
N LEU A 124 3.15 -26.21 -9.99
CA LEU A 124 4.07 -25.68 -11.02
C LEU A 124 3.34 -24.85 -12.08
N LYS A 125 2.16 -25.31 -12.53
CA LYS A 125 1.33 -24.55 -13.48
C LYS A 125 0.83 -23.24 -12.85
N ALA A 126 0.39 -23.28 -11.59
CA ALA A 126 -0.07 -22.09 -10.88
C ALA A 126 1.06 -21.07 -10.68
N GLU A 127 2.26 -21.51 -10.27
CA GLU A 127 3.44 -20.65 -10.13
C GLU A 127 3.86 -20.05 -11.48
N TYR A 128 3.85 -20.85 -12.55
CA TYR A 128 4.16 -20.37 -13.89
C TYR A 128 3.17 -19.31 -14.38
N GLN A 129 1.87 -19.52 -14.12
CA GLN A 129 0.83 -18.54 -14.43
C GLN A 129 1.00 -17.25 -13.60
N ASP A 130 1.33 -17.35 -12.31
CA ASP A 130 1.60 -16.19 -11.46
C ASP A 130 2.82 -15.40 -11.96
N GLN A 131 3.91 -16.09 -12.32
CA GLN A 131 5.09 -15.45 -12.91
C GLN A 131 4.77 -14.72 -14.22
N LEU A 132 3.92 -15.30 -15.08
CA LEU A 132 3.48 -14.64 -16.30
C LEU A 132 2.58 -13.43 -16.02
N ALA A 133 1.67 -13.53 -15.04
CA ALA A 133 0.81 -12.42 -14.64
C ALA A 133 1.63 -11.24 -14.10
N ARG A 134 2.62 -11.52 -13.25
CA ARG A 134 3.56 -10.50 -12.75
C ARG A 134 4.37 -9.85 -13.87
N LYS A 135 4.85 -10.63 -14.85
CA LYS A 135 5.56 -10.10 -16.02
C LYS A 135 4.66 -9.19 -16.87
N ARG A 136 3.45 -9.63 -17.21
CA ARG A 136 2.47 -8.80 -17.96
C ARG A 136 2.16 -7.50 -17.23
N PHE A 137 1.92 -7.58 -15.92
CA PHE A 137 1.63 -6.42 -15.10
C PHE A 137 2.82 -5.46 -15.00
N ALA A 138 4.04 -5.98 -14.90
CA ALA A 138 5.26 -5.17 -14.92
C ALA A 138 5.47 -4.49 -16.28
N ASP A 139 5.26 -5.21 -17.38
CA ASP A 139 5.37 -4.66 -18.74
C ASP A 139 4.31 -3.58 -19.01
N GLU A 140 3.06 -3.80 -18.59
CA GLU A 140 1.98 -2.80 -18.67
C GLU A 140 2.30 -1.54 -17.86
N GLN A 141 2.85 -1.69 -16.65
CA GLN A 141 3.29 -0.55 -15.86
C GLN A 141 4.47 0.19 -16.50
N ALA A 142 5.43 -0.54 -17.05
CA ALA A 142 6.58 0.06 -17.73
C ALA A 142 6.16 0.84 -18.98
N LEU A 143 5.22 0.30 -19.77
CA LEU A 143 4.62 0.99 -20.90
C LEU A 143 3.90 2.27 -20.46
N ARG A 144 3.04 2.19 -19.44
CA ARG A 144 2.36 3.39 -18.89
C ARG A 144 3.33 4.46 -18.39
N ARG A 145 4.43 4.06 -17.73
CA ARG A 145 5.47 5.01 -17.29
C ARG A 145 6.15 5.68 -18.47
N ARG A 146 6.51 4.92 -19.51
CA ARG A 146 7.10 5.49 -20.74
C ARG A 146 6.16 6.47 -21.42
N GLU A 147 4.87 6.14 -21.54
CA GLU A 147 3.86 7.03 -22.10
C GLU A 147 3.72 8.33 -21.28
N GLN A 148 3.72 8.23 -19.95
CA GLN A 148 3.69 9.40 -19.06
C GLN A 148 4.96 10.25 -19.16
N GLU A 149 6.14 9.63 -19.19
CA GLU A 149 7.43 10.32 -19.37
C GLU A 149 7.49 11.02 -20.72
N GLU A 150 7.03 10.38 -21.81
CA GLU A 150 6.95 11.03 -23.12
C GLU A 150 5.96 12.20 -23.14
N ALA A 151 4.82 12.08 -22.45
CA ALA A 151 3.85 13.17 -22.35
C ALA A 151 4.42 14.36 -21.57
N LEU A 152 5.06 14.11 -20.42
CA LEU A 152 5.74 15.14 -19.64
C LEU A 152 6.86 15.79 -20.43
N ARG A 153 7.69 15.00 -21.12
CA ARG A 153 8.77 15.52 -21.98
C ARG A 153 8.24 16.42 -23.09
N ARG A 154 7.14 16.05 -23.77
CA ARG A 154 6.50 16.93 -24.76
C ARG A 154 5.98 18.23 -24.14
N GLN A 155 5.45 18.15 -22.92
CA GLN A 155 4.99 19.33 -22.18
C GLN A 155 6.17 20.24 -21.81
N GLU A 156 7.25 19.68 -21.27
CA GLU A 156 8.49 20.40 -20.95
C GLU A 156 9.09 21.05 -22.20
N GLU A 157 9.17 20.34 -23.33
CA GLU A 157 9.65 20.89 -24.59
C GLU A 157 8.77 22.04 -25.08
N SER A 158 7.45 21.98 -24.88
CA SER A 158 6.53 23.07 -25.23
C SER A 158 6.73 24.30 -24.33
N VAL A 159 6.93 24.09 -23.02
CA VAL A 159 7.18 25.16 -22.05
C VAL A 159 8.55 25.79 -22.31
N GLN A 160 9.59 24.99 -22.54
CA GLN A 160 10.92 25.49 -22.90
C GLN A 160 10.90 26.30 -24.19
N LYS A 161 10.14 25.88 -25.22
CA LYS A 161 9.95 26.66 -26.44
C LYS A 161 9.30 28.01 -26.15
N GLN A 162 8.25 28.04 -25.31
CA GLN A 162 7.60 29.28 -24.91
C GLN A 162 8.53 30.21 -24.11
N GLU A 163 9.29 29.65 -23.17
CA GLU A 163 10.28 30.41 -22.41
C GLU A 163 11.40 30.95 -23.29
N ALA A 164 11.92 30.14 -24.23
CA ALA A 164 12.97 30.57 -25.15
C ALA A 164 12.50 31.70 -26.07
N ILE A 165 11.25 31.64 -26.55
CA ILE A 165 10.64 32.74 -27.32
C ILE A 165 10.55 33.99 -26.44
N ARG A 166 10.00 33.90 -25.23
CA ARG A 166 9.91 35.05 -24.29
C ARG A 166 11.27 35.66 -23.98
N ARG A 167 12.29 34.82 -23.72
CA ARG A 167 13.67 35.28 -23.48
C ARG A 167 14.23 36.00 -24.69
N ARG A 168 14.06 35.46 -25.90
CA ARG A 168 14.49 36.11 -27.15
C ARG A 168 13.79 37.46 -27.36
N THR A 169 12.48 37.54 -27.12
CA THR A 169 11.74 38.80 -27.23
C THR A 169 12.26 39.85 -26.25
N ILE A 170 12.49 39.47 -24.98
CA ILE A 170 13.04 40.38 -23.97
C ILE A 170 14.47 40.82 -24.35
N GLU A 171 15.31 39.92 -24.85
CA GLU A 171 16.66 40.26 -25.30
C GLU A 171 16.64 41.21 -26.49
N GLU A 172 15.74 41.03 -27.46
CA GLU A 172 15.58 41.93 -28.60
C GLU A 172 15.09 43.30 -28.16
N GLU A 173 14.10 43.36 -27.26
CA GLU A 173 13.61 44.62 -26.67
C GLU A 173 14.72 45.35 -25.90
N LEU A 174 15.52 44.63 -25.11
CA LEU A 174 16.64 45.20 -24.38
C LEU A 174 17.75 45.69 -25.33
N LYS A 175 18.06 44.95 -26.39
CA LYS A 175 19.04 45.38 -27.40
C LYS A 175 18.56 46.63 -28.14
N LEU A 176 17.28 46.69 -28.52
CA LEU A 176 16.67 47.88 -29.14
C LEU A 176 16.70 49.09 -28.21
N LYS A 177 16.31 48.91 -26.94
CA LYS A 177 16.39 49.97 -25.92
C LYS A 177 17.83 50.44 -25.72
N HIS A 178 18.78 49.52 -25.61
CA HIS A 178 20.19 49.86 -25.46
C HIS A 178 20.72 50.63 -26.67
N GLN A 179 20.38 50.21 -27.90
CA GLN A 179 20.73 50.95 -29.11
C GLN A 179 20.14 52.36 -29.10
N TYR A 180 18.88 52.52 -28.69
CA TYR A 180 18.22 53.82 -28.61
C TYR A 180 18.86 54.72 -27.54
N ASP A 181 19.13 54.18 -26.36
CA ASP A 181 19.76 54.93 -25.26
C ASP A 181 21.18 55.34 -25.61
N VAL A 182 21.98 54.47 -26.24
CA VAL A 182 23.32 54.81 -26.74
C VAL A 182 23.24 55.92 -27.79
N GLN A 183 22.32 55.83 -28.75
CA GLN A 183 22.14 56.89 -29.75
C GLN A 183 21.72 58.21 -29.11
N ARG A 184 20.82 58.18 -28.12
CA ARG A 184 20.39 59.38 -27.39
C ARG A 184 21.53 60.01 -26.62
N VAL A 185 22.30 59.21 -25.88
CA VAL A 185 23.48 59.67 -25.12
C VAL A 185 24.55 60.19 -26.05
N GLU A 186 24.78 59.56 -27.20
CA GLU A 186 25.76 60.02 -28.19
C GLU A 186 25.34 61.34 -28.82
N GLN A 187 24.05 61.53 -29.16
CA GLN A 187 23.55 62.81 -29.65
C GLN A 187 23.63 63.89 -28.57
N GLU A 188 23.25 63.57 -27.34
CA GLU A 188 23.35 64.50 -26.22
C GLU A 188 24.81 64.87 -25.92
N ALA A 189 25.74 63.91 -25.97
CA ALA A 189 27.17 64.14 -25.78
C ALA A 189 27.77 64.96 -26.94
N ARG A 190 27.37 64.72 -28.19
CA ARG A 190 27.78 65.54 -29.35
C ARG A 190 27.25 66.97 -29.25
N ALA A 191 26.00 67.13 -28.84
CA ALA A 191 25.40 68.45 -28.61
C ALA A 191 26.10 69.18 -27.45
N ARG A 192 26.31 68.50 -26.31
CA ARG A 192 27.06 69.04 -25.16
C ARG A 192 28.50 69.39 -25.54
N ALA A 193 29.19 68.56 -26.34
CA ALA A 193 30.55 68.85 -26.80
C ALA A 193 30.63 70.05 -27.76
N ALA A 194 29.60 70.31 -28.56
CA ALA A 194 29.51 71.52 -29.39
C ALA A 194 29.25 72.76 -28.51
N VAL A 195 28.33 72.64 -27.54
CA VAL A 195 28.01 73.70 -26.58
C VAL A 195 29.20 74.02 -25.65
N GLU A 196 29.97 73.03 -25.22
CA GLU A 196 31.19 73.23 -24.41
C GLU A 196 32.35 73.84 -25.20
N ARG A 197 32.40 73.64 -26.52
CA ARG A 197 33.36 74.35 -27.40
C ARG A 197 33.02 75.83 -27.52
N GLU A 198 31.73 76.16 -27.56
CA GLU A 198 31.25 77.54 -27.64
C GLU A 198 31.26 78.25 -26.27
N ASN A 199 31.02 77.52 -25.17
CA ASN A 199 30.98 78.07 -23.81
C ASN A 199 32.34 78.07 -23.08
N ARG A 200 33.44 77.75 -23.76
CA ARG A 200 34.79 77.70 -23.18
C ARG A 200 35.25 79.06 -22.61
N GLU A 201 34.68 80.16 -23.10
CA GLU A 201 34.99 81.52 -22.63
C GLU A 201 34.20 81.93 -21.37
N ILE A 202 33.09 81.24 -21.03
CA ILE A 202 32.21 81.63 -19.90
C ILE A 202 32.47 80.78 -18.63
N TYR A 203 33.00 79.56 -18.76
CA TYR A 203 33.19 78.64 -17.63
C TYR A 203 34.41 78.97 -16.75
N LEU A 204 35.43 79.61 -17.31
CA LEU A 204 36.65 80.01 -16.59
C LEU A 204 36.39 81.09 -15.53
N GLU A 205 35.34 81.90 -15.69
CA GLU A 205 34.98 82.93 -14.71
C GLU A 205 34.16 82.37 -13.54
N GLN A 206 33.32 81.35 -13.78
CA GLN A 206 32.45 80.79 -12.73
C GLN A 206 33.17 79.78 -11.82
N LEU A 207 34.28 79.19 -12.27
CA LEU A 207 35.09 78.24 -11.47
C LEU A 207 35.82 78.93 -10.31
N ARG A 208 36.13 80.24 -10.42
CA ARG A 208 36.77 81.03 -9.36
C ARG A 208 35.84 81.40 -8.20
N VAL A 209 34.53 81.42 -8.44
CA VAL A 209 33.52 81.80 -7.44
C VAL A 209 33.03 80.58 -6.65
N ARG A 210 33.03 79.39 -7.25
CA ARG A 210 32.44 78.18 -6.64
C ARG A 210 33.40 77.32 -5.80
N GLU A 211 34.69 77.69 -5.73
CA GLU A 211 35.68 77.02 -4.86
C GLU A 211 35.68 77.46 -3.39
N LYS A 212 34.92 78.51 -3.02
CA LYS A 212 34.90 79.01 -1.62
C LYS A 212 33.78 78.48 -0.73
N GLU A 213 32.80 77.73 -1.25
CA GLU A 213 31.58 77.44 -0.47
C GLU A 213 31.27 75.97 -0.17
N ARG A 214 32.11 74.99 -0.52
CA ARG A 214 31.91 73.61 -0.05
C ARG A 214 33.18 72.94 0.44
N ARG A 215 33.66 73.43 1.58
CA ARG A 215 34.37 72.57 2.52
C ARG A 215 33.32 71.85 3.36
N THR A 216 33.54 70.53 3.47
CA THR A 216 32.85 69.53 4.32
C THR A 216 31.46 69.06 3.87
N THR A 217 31.22 67.75 4.02
CA THR A 217 29.90 67.10 4.18
C THR A 217 29.23 66.35 3.00
N VAL A 218 29.94 65.65 2.11
CA VAL A 218 29.28 64.58 1.28
C VAL A 218 30.13 63.30 1.08
N LEU A 219 31.39 63.23 1.48
CA LEU A 219 32.22 62.04 1.20
C LEU A 219 32.18 60.91 2.24
N GLU A 220 31.40 61.01 3.31
CA GLU A 220 31.24 59.91 4.29
C GLU A 220 29.85 59.27 4.33
N ALA A 221 28.86 59.78 3.59
CA ALA A 221 27.48 59.27 3.67
C ALA A 221 27.14 58.15 2.66
N ILE A 222 27.97 57.92 1.63
CA ILE A 222 27.67 56.94 0.56
C ILE A 222 28.65 55.76 0.53
N ALA A 223 29.73 55.79 1.32
CA ALA A 223 30.70 54.69 1.39
C ALA A 223 30.37 53.60 2.43
N ALA A 224 29.41 53.81 3.35
CA ALA A 224 29.14 52.88 4.45
C ALA A 224 27.79 52.12 4.38
N GLY A 225 26.90 52.43 3.42
CA GLY A 225 25.54 51.87 3.39
C GLY A 225 25.23 50.87 2.27
N GLY A 226 26.16 50.59 1.37
CA GLY A 226 25.89 49.94 0.07
C GLY A 226 26.42 48.52 -0.11
N GLN A 227 26.94 47.85 0.92
CA GLN A 227 27.57 46.53 0.78
C GLN A 227 26.93 45.39 1.60
N MET A 228 25.89 45.64 2.42
CA MET A 228 25.33 44.60 3.30
C MET A 228 24.04 43.92 2.82
N ILE A 229 23.49 44.30 1.66
CA ILE A 229 22.23 43.69 1.15
C ILE A 229 22.48 42.74 -0.03
N GLY A 230 23.63 42.81 -0.69
CA GLY A 230 23.94 42.03 -1.90
C GLY A 230 24.50 40.62 -1.70
N ARG A 231 24.65 40.14 -0.45
CA ARG A 231 25.29 38.84 -0.15
C ARG A 231 24.44 37.88 0.69
N GLY A 232 23.19 38.23 1.02
CA GLY A 232 22.38 37.54 2.02
C GLY A 232 21.37 36.48 1.54
N LEU A 233 21.17 36.26 0.23
CA LEU A 233 20.15 35.31 -0.26
C LEU A 233 20.70 34.19 -1.18
N GLY A 234 21.98 34.23 -1.54
CA GLY A 234 22.62 33.20 -2.37
C GLY A 234 23.36 32.10 -1.60
N SER A 235 23.74 32.37 -0.34
CA SER A 235 24.57 31.46 0.47
C SER A 235 23.77 30.42 1.27
N PHE A 236 22.45 30.57 1.42
CA PHE A 236 21.64 29.64 2.23
C PHE A 236 21.26 28.33 1.53
N PHE A 237 21.35 28.25 0.19
CA PHE A 237 20.96 27.04 -0.55
C PHE A 237 22.15 26.17 -0.99
N SER A 238 23.32 26.74 -1.23
CA SER A 238 24.53 26.00 -1.60
C SER A 238 25.26 25.38 -0.41
N ASP A 239 25.00 25.87 0.81
CA ASP A 239 25.75 25.47 1.99
C ASP A 239 25.28 24.13 2.57
N LEU A 240 24.07 23.62 2.38
CA LEU A 240 23.68 22.39 3.08
C LEU A 240 24.55 21.16 2.69
N GLY A 241 24.88 21.02 1.41
CA GLY A 241 25.74 19.94 0.92
C GLY A 241 27.24 20.19 1.17
N THR A 242 27.66 21.46 1.21
CA THR A 242 29.06 21.85 1.41
C THR A 242 29.41 21.83 2.91
N LEU A 243 28.50 22.28 3.77
CA LEU A 243 28.65 22.24 5.23
C LEU A 243 28.70 20.80 5.72
N MET A 244 27.91 19.87 5.18
CA MET A 244 27.96 18.46 5.61
C MET A 244 29.30 17.79 5.28
N ASN A 245 29.88 18.08 4.11
CA ASN A 245 31.18 17.53 3.70
C ASN A 245 32.38 18.28 4.30
N THR A 246 32.24 19.55 4.66
CA THR A 246 33.30 20.38 5.25
C THR A 246 33.31 20.30 6.78
N ALA A 247 32.15 20.18 7.42
CA ALA A 247 32.01 20.00 8.88
C ALA A 247 32.58 18.66 9.36
N ALA A 248 32.52 17.61 8.54
CA ALA A 248 33.13 16.32 8.83
C ALA A 248 34.67 16.42 9.02
N GLY A 249 35.30 17.48 8.52
CA GLY A 249 36.74 17.70 8.66
C GLY A 249 37.16 18.77 9.68
N LEU A 250 36.28 19.69 10.11
CA LEU A 250 36.72 20.92 10.79
C LEU A 250 35.82 21.48 11.91
N THR A 251 34.68 20.88 12.27
CA THR A 251 33.86 21.36 13.40
C THR A 251 33.53 20.24 14.37
N THR A 252 34.02 20.34 15.61
CA THR A 252 33.70 19.43 16.72
C THR A 252 32.33 19.69 17.36
N ASP A 253 31.65 20.76 16.96
CA ASP A 253 30.47 21.28 17.66
C ASP A 253 29.21 21.14 16.79
N PHE A 254 28.69 19.92 16.68
CA PHE A 254 27.39 19.65 16.06
C PHE A 254 26.44 19.02 17.08
N SER A 255 25.15 19.41 17.03
CA SER A 255 24.10 18.83 17.86
C SER A 255 23.10 18.09 16.98
N LEU A 256 22.78 16.85 17.35
CA LEU A 256 21.79 16.02 16.68
C LEU A 256 20.51 15.97 17.54
N VAL A 257 19.40 16.47 17.00
CA VAL A 257 18.09 16.42 17.67
C VAL A 257 17.19 15.42 16.94
N LEU A 258 16.72 14.41 17.66
CA LEU A 258 15.80 13.39 17.15
C LEU A 258 14.40 13.59 17.75
N ALA A 259 13.34 13.39 16.96
CA ALA A 259 11.96 13.47 17.42
C ALA A 259 11.18 12.22 16.96
N THR A 260 10.54 11.52 17.90
CA THR A 260 9.71 10.35 17.63
C THR A 260 8.46 10.34 18.49
N ASN A 261 7.36 9.78 17.97
CA ASN A 261 6.15 9.51 18.74
C ASN A 261 6.20 8.12 19.42
N ARG A 262 7.25 7.33 19.16
CA ARG A 262 7.44 5.98 19.70
C ARG A 262 8.88 5.80 20.18
N PRO A 263 9.23 6.33 21.37
CA PRO A 263 10.59 6.24 21.90
C PRO A 263 11.04 4.79 22.13
N GLU A 264 10.10 3.88 22.40
CA GLU A 264 10.35 2.45 22.59
C GLU A 264 10.90 1.74 21.35
N GLN A 265 10.72 2.32 20.16
CA GLN A 265 11.20 1.72 18.90
C GLN A 265 12.68 2.02 18.63
N PHE A 266 13.31 2.88 19.42
CA PHE A 266 14.74 3.09 19.30
C PHE A 266 15.50 1.84 19.77
N ASP A 267 16.43 1.40 18.93
CA ASP A 267 17.35 0.34 19.28
C ASP A 267 18.21 0.78 20.48
N TRP A 268 18.61 -0.18 21.31
CA TRP A 268 19.37 0.06 22.53
C TRP A 268 20.63 0.89 22.27
N ALA A 269 21.28 0.69 21.12
CA ALA A 269 22.50 1.39 20.73
C ALA A 269 22.31 2.88 20.42
N VAL A 270 21.09 3.29 20.02
CA VAL A 270 20.75 4.69 19.80
C VAL A 270 20.42 5.34 21.14
N ASN A 271 19.61 4.68 21.97
CA ASN A 271 19.24 5.18 23.29
C ASN A 271 20.45 5.36 24.22
N ASP A 272 21.46 4.48 24.13
CA ASP A 272 22.72 4.61 24.88
C ASP A 272 23.53 5.88 24.50
N ARG A 273 23.25 6.47 23.33
CA ARG A 273 23.95 7.66 22.80
C ARG A 273 23.13 8.95 22.85
N LEU A 274 21.93 8.90 23.43
CA LEU A 274 21.08 10.07 23.62
C LEU A 274 21.26 10.59 25.04
N ASP A 275 21.92 11.74 25.18
CA ASP A 275 22.20 12.34 26.49
C ASP A 275 20.94 12.93 27.15
N GLU A 276 20.11 13.62 26.36
CA GLU A 276 18.93 14.35 26.86
C GLU A 276 17.68 13.97 26.07
N MET A 277 16.64 13.54 26.78
CA MET A 277 15.32 13.27 26.22
C MET A 277 14.30 14.28 26.77
N VAL A 278 13.71 15.07 25.88
CA VAL A 278 12.69 16.05 26.22
C VAL A 278 11.35 15.57 25.67
N GLU A 279 10.41 15.32 26.57
CA GLU A 279 9.03 14.98 26.21
C GLU A 279 8.22 16.25 25.91
N PHE A 280 7.52 16.25 24.77
CA PHE A 280 6.59 17.30 24.40
C PHE A 280 5.15 16.81 24.55
N SER A 281 4.50 17.23 25.63
CA SER A 281 3.08 16.96 25.85
C SER A 281 2.20 17.87 25.00
N LEU A 282 0.90 17.56 24.97
CA LEU A 282 -0.10 18.43 24.35
C LEU A 282 -0.16 19.79 25.06
N PRO A 283 -0.42 20.88 24.32
CA PRO A 283 -0.37 22.22 24.88
C PRO A 283 -1.45 22.44 25.94
N ALA A 284 -1.07 23.05 27.07
CA ALA A 284 -1.99 23.52 28.09
C ALA A 284 -2.80 24.74 27.62
N LEU A 285 -3.78 25.20 28.41
CA LEU A 285 -4.68 26.29 28.02
C LEU A 285 -3.94 27.60 27.68
N ASP A 286 -2.98 27.99 28.52
CA ASP A 286 -2.14 29.18 28.33
C ASP A 286 -1.29 29.08 27.03
N GLN A 287 -0.79 27.88 26.75
CA GLN A 287 -0.04 27.59 25.53
C GLN A 287 -0.97 27.59 24.29
N CYS A 288 -2.18 27.07 24.41
CA CYS A 288 -3.20 27.13 23.35
C CYS A 288 -3.58 28.57 23.02
N GLN A 289 -3.76 29.44 24.03
CA GLN A 289 -4.00 30.88 23.84
C GLN A 289 -2.84 31.53 23.06
N ARG A 290 -1.60 31.27 23.48
CA ARG A 290 -0.41 31.79 22.79
C ARG A 290 -0.29 31.28 21.35
N LEU A 291 -0.54 29.99 21.12
CA LEU A 291 -0.50 29.40 19.78
C LEU A 291 -1.59 29.97 18.87
N LEU A 292 -2.81 30.14 19.37
CA LEU A 292 -3.90 30.73 18.60
C LEU A 292 -3.61 32.17 18.21
N LEU A 293 -3.13 32.99 19.15
CA LEU A 293 -2.74 34.37 18.85
C LEU A 293 -1.59 34.41 17.83
N LEU A 294 -0.57 33.57 17.98
CA LEU A 294 0.55 33.46 17.04
C LEU A 294 0.08 33.09 15.63
N TYR A 295 -0.77 32.07 15.50
CA TYR A 295 -1.26 31.62 14.20
C TYR A 295 -2.27 32.59 13.60
N PHE A 296 -3.13 33.20 14.41
CA PHE A 296 -4.06 34.23 13.97
C PHE A 296 -3.29 35.45 13.43
N GLU A 297 -2.27 35.91 14.15
CA GLU A 297 -1.42 36.99 13.69
C GLU A 297 -0.75 36.64 12.35
N ARG A 298 -0.16 35.46 12.26
CA ARG A 298 0.57 35.00 11.06
C ARG A 298 -0.31 34.79 9.82
N TYR A 299 -1.47 34.17 9.98
CA TYR A 299 -2.32 33.76 8.84
C TYR A 299 -3.49 34.69 8.56
N ILE A 300 -3.92 35.50 9.53
CA ILE A 300 -5.10 36.35 9.39
C ILE A 300 -4.71 37.83 9.51
N ALA A 301 -4.12 38.25 10.63
CA ALA A 301 -3.83 39.67 10.85
C ALA A 301 -2.77 40.21 9.88
N GLN A 302 -1.65 39.51 9.68
CA GLN A 302 -0.60 39.93 8.75
C GLN A 302 -1.09 39.98 7.31
N PRO A 303 -1.82 38.99 6.76
CA PRO A 303 -2.43 39.10 5.43
C PRO A 303 -3.49 40.20 5.33
N ALA A 304 -4.18 40.50 6.44
CA ALA A 304 -5.16 41.58 6.46
C ALA A 304 -4.54 42.97 6.56
N VAL A 305 -3.37 43.13 7.17
CA VAL A 305 -2.70 44.43 7.39
C VAL A 305 -1.54 44.67 6.40
N GLY A 306 -0.96 43.59 5.86
CA GLY A 306 0.24 43.60 5.04
C GLY A 306 0.14 44.47 3.79
N ARG A 307 1.19 45.25 3.53
CA ARG A 307 1.33 46.03 2.29
C ARG A 307 1.32 45.08 1.09
N ARG A 308 0.56 45.46 0.06
CA ARG A 308 0.42 44.76 -1.22
C ARG A 308 1.80 44.47 -1.83
N ALA A 309 2.27 43.24 -1.71
CA ALA A 309 3.55 42.81 -2.27
C ALA A 309 3.49 42.62 -3.80
N TRP A 310 2.30 42.46 -4.39
CA TRP A 310 2.14 42.18 -5.82
C TRP A 310 0.97 42.97 -6.45
N PRO A 311 1.15 43.63 -7.62
CA PRO A 311 0.10 44.46 -8.24
C PRO A 311 -1.16 43.68 -8.66
N PHE A 312 -1.03 42.38 -8.91
CA PHE A 312 -2.05 41.51 -9.50
C PHE A 312 -2.76 40.57 -8.52
N ALA A 313 -2.49 40.64 -7.21
CA ALA A 313 -3.20 39.82 -6.23
C ALA A 313 -4.63 40.34 -6.03
N VAL A 314 -5.62 39.49 -6.35
CA VAL A 314 -7.05 39.72 -6.14
C VAL A 314 -7.36 39.42 -4.67
N GLY A 315 -7.98 40.39 -3.98
CA GLY A 315 -8.55 40.21 -2.65
C GLY A 315 -7.58 40.43 -1.48
N ARG A 316 -7.78 41.52 -0.74
CA ARG A 316 -7.20 41.67 0.60
C ARG A 316 -8.11 40.92 1.57
N LEU A 317 -7.56 39.99 2.35
CA LEU A 317 -8.29 39.38 3.45
C LEU A 317 -8.71 40.48 4.43
N LYS A 318 -9.99 40.55 4.76
CA LYS A 318 -10.53 41.53 5.71
C LYS A 318 -10.94 40.82 6.99
N LEU A 319 -10.88 41.53 8.11
CA LEU A 319 -11.50 41.08 9.35
C LEU A 319 -12.79 41.88 9.54
N ALA A 320 -13.84 41.21 9.99
CA ALA A 320 -15.01 41.87 10.53
C ALA A 320 -14.65 42.64 11.81
N ASP A 321 -15.53 43.55 12.21
CA ASP A 321 -15.34 44.34 13.43
C ASP A 321 -15.69 43.48 14.66
N PHE A 322 -14.66 42.88 15.26
CA PHE A 322 -14.74 42.12 16.51
C PHE A 322 -13.39 42.09 17.23
N ASP A 323 -13.42 41.87 18.56
CA ASP A 323 -12.20 41.65 19.33
C ASP A 323 -11.65 40.23 19.09
N TRP A 324 -10.68 40.15 18.20
CA TRP A 324 -10.05 38.88 17.84
C TRP A 324 -9.18 38.30 18.95
N VAL A 325 -8.68 39.11 19.89
CA VAL A 325 -7.91 38.61 21.04
C VAL A 325 -8.85 37.89 22.00
N GLU A 326 -9.97 38.53 22.35
CA GLU A 326 -11.02 37.90 23.15
C GLU A 326 -11.55 36.64 22.47
N LYS A 327 -11.79 36.69 21.14
CA LYS A 327 -12.25 35.52 20.39
C LYS A 327 -11.24 34.37 20.41
N CYS A 328 -9.96 34.64 20.22
CA CYS A 328 -8.91 33.62 20.31
C CYS A 328 -8.84 32.99 21.70
N ASN A 329 -9.00 33.80 22.76
CA ASN A 329 -9.03 33.29 24.14
C ASN A 329 -10.26 32.40 24.40
N ALA A 330 -11.42 32.76 23.87
CA ALA A 330 -12.61 31.92 23.94
C ALA A 330 -12.44 30.59 23.19
N VAL A 331 -11.86 30.64 21.98
CA VAL A 331 -11.59 29.44 21.16
C VAL A 331 -10.56 28.53 21.85
N ALA A 332 -9.55 29.10 22.53
CA ALA A 332 -8.52 28.34 23.24
C ALA A 332 -9.11 27.34 24.23
N THR A 333 -10.19 27.71 24.93
CA THR A 333 -10.87 26.82 25.89
C THR A 333 -11.49 25.58 25.24
N LYS A 334 -11.84 25.66 23.95
CA LYS A 334 -12.49 24.57 23.19
C LYS A 334 -11.48 23.62 22.54
N VAL A 335 -10.23 24.06 22.34
CA VAL A 335 -9.20 23.30 21.60
C VAL A 335 -8.12 22.71 22.51
N VAL A 336 -8.30 22.80 23.83
CA VAL A 336 -7.41 22.11 24.78
C VAL A 336 -7.41 20.61 24.50
N GLY A 337 -6.23 20.01 24.41
CA GLY A 337 -6.05 18.61 24.01
C GLY A 337 -5.75 18.42 22.52
N MET A 338 -5.91 19.45 21.69
CA MET A 338 -5.48 19.41 20.30
C MET A 338 -3.97 19.65 20.19
N SER A 339 -3.33 18.97 19.22
CA SER A 339 -1.92 19.22 18.92
C SER A 339 -1.72 20.60 18.28
N GLY A 340 -0.53 21.19 18.46
CA GLY A 340 -0.20 22.48 17.83
C GLY A 340 -0.37 22.49 16.30
N ARG A 341 -0.21 21.33 15.64
CA ARG A 341 -0.48 21.15 14.21
C ARG A 341 -1.96 21.24 13.89
N GLU A 342 -2.84 20.66 14.71
CA GLU A 342 -4.29 20.74 14.51
C GLU A 342 -4.79 22.16 14.73
N ILE A 343 -4.30 22.86 15.77
CA ILE A 343 -4.61 24.28 16.01
C ILE A 343 -4.17 25.12 14.79
N SER A 344 -2.95 24.92 14.27
CA SER A 344 -2.51 25.63 13.06
C SER A 344 -3.39 25.32 11.84
N LYS A 345 -3.80 24.07 11.64
CA LYS A 345 -4.67 23.69 10.51
C LYS A 345 -6.04 24.34 10.61
N MET A 346 -6.60 24.43 11.81
CA MET A 346 -7.88 25.11 12.06
C MET A 346 -7.80 26.59 11.67
N VAL A 347 -6.74 27.30 12.07
CA VAL A 347 -6.57 28.72 11.73
C VAL A 347 -6.36 28.92 10.22
N VAL A 348 -5.63 28.03 9.55
CA VAL A 348 -5.52 28.04 8.08
C VAL A 348 -6.88 27.80 7.41
N ALA A 349 -7.74 26.98 7.99
CA ALA A 349 -9.11 26.80 7.50
C ALA A 349 -9.95 28.08 7.64
N TRP A 350 -9.79 28.86 8.72
CA TRP A 350 -10.41 30.18 8.86
C TRP A 350 -9.96 31.12 7.75
N GLN A 351 -8.66 31.14 7.46
CA GLN A 351 -8.10 31.94 6.36
C GLN A 351 -8.69 31.53 5.00
N ALA A 352 -8.75 30.22 4.73
CA ALA A 352 -9.32 29.70 3.48
C ALA A 352 -10.81 30.07 3.34
N ALA A 353 -11.57 29.97 4.42
CA ALA A 353 -12.97 30.38 4.42
C ALA A 353 -13.13 31.88 4.16
N ALA A 354 -12.25 32.73 4.72
CA ALA A 354 -12.24 34.15 4.45
C ALA A 354 -11.97 34.45 2.96
N TYR A 355 -11.03 33.75 2.32
CA TYR A 355 -10.77 33.90 0.88
C TYR A 355 -11.89 33.35 0.00
N ALA A 356 -12.62 32.33 0.46
CA ALA A 356 -13.73 31.73 -0.25
C ALA A 356 -15.06 32.50 -0.07
N SER A 357 -15.12 33.41 0.90
CA SER A 357 -16.27 34.30 1.12
C SER A 357 -16.37 35.34 0.01
N ASP A 358 -17.60 35.66 -0.40
CA ASP A 358 -17.89 36.65 -1.44
C ASP A 358 -17.25 38.01 -1.15
N ASP A 359 -17.21 38.40 0.13
CA ASP A 359 -16.69 39.70 0.58
C ASP A 359 -15.19 39.68 0.97
N GLY A 360 -14.56 38.51 0.94
CA GLY A 360 -13.17 38.32 1.40
C GLY A 360 -12.97 38.57 2.90
N CYS A 361 -14.05 38.53 3.69
CA CYS A 361 -14.10 38.95 5.08
C CYS A 361 -14.24 37.76 6.04
N LEU A 362 -13.36 37.67 7.04
CA LEU A 362 -13.47 36.70 8.13
C LEU A 362 -14.43 37.23 9.20
N THR A 363 -15.50 36.49 9.46
CA THR A 363 -16.49 36.83 10.51
C THR A 363 -16.35 35.92 11.72
N GLU A 364 -16.87 36.38 12.86
CA GLU A 364 -16.89 35.59 14.10
C GLU A 364 -17.62 34.25 13.95
N ARG A 365 -18.74 34.24 13.20
CA ARG A 365 -19.52 33.03 12.92
C ARG A 365 -18.71 31.99 12.16
N MET A 366 -17.94 32.40 11.15
CA MET A 366 -17.07 31.49 10.40
C MET A 366 -16.01 30.86 11.30
N ILE A 367 -15.44 31.64 12.23
CA ILE A 367 -14.49 31.14 13.23
C ILE A 367 -15.17 30.08 14.11
N ASP A 368 -16.37 30.36 14.63
CA ASP A 368 -17.10 29.41 15.48
C ASP A 368 -17.44 28.11 14.76
N ASP A 369 -18.01 28.18 13.56
CA ASP A 369 -18.41 27.00 12.78
C ASP A 369 -17.21 26.10 12.46
N LEU A 370 -16.10 26.70 12.03
CA LEU A 370 -14.87 25.98 11.70
C LEU A 370 -14.15 25.45 12.93
N THR A 371 -14.22 26.18 14.06
CA THR A 371 -13.72 25.68 15.35
C THR A 371 -14.50 24.46 15.78
N GLU A 372 -15.83 24.52 15.74
CA GLU A 372 -16.68 23.41 16.14
C GLU A 372 -16.45 22.19 15.24
N HIS A 373 -16.33 22.41 13.92
CA HIS A 373 -15.96 21.37 12.98
C HIS A 373 -14.60 20.75 13.33
N ALA A 374 -13.58 21.55 13.61
CA ALA A 374 -12.25 21.06 13.99
C ALA A 374 -12.27 20.25 15.29
N VAL A 375 -13.03 20.69 16.30
CA VAL A 375 -13.20 19.97 17.58
C VAL A 375 -13.91 18.64 17.37
N ARG A 376 -14.99 18.59 16.57
CA ARG A 376 -15.67 17.33 16.22
C ARG A 376 -14.75 16.37 15.46
N GLN A 377 -13.94 16.88 14.55
CA GLN A 377 -12.97 16.07 13.80
C GLN A 377 -11.86 15.54 14.70
N HIS A 378 -11.39 16.33 15.67
CA HIS A 378 -10.41 15.88 16.66
C HIS A 378 -11.00 14.76 17.54
N SER A 379 -12.22 14.95 18.08
CA SER A 379 -12.85 13.93 18.93
C SER A 379 -13.09 12.60 18.20
N GLN A 380 -13.48 12.64 16.92
CA GLN A 380 -13.60 11.44 16.08
C GLN A 380 -12.27 10.71 15.91
N LYS A 381 -11.17 11.43 15.65
CA LYS A 381 -9.84 10.83 15.52
C LYS A 381 -9.35 10.21 16.82
N VAL A 382 -9.57 10.88 17.94
CA VAL A 382 -9.23 10.35 19.27
C VAL A 382 -10.01 9.07 19.55
N ALA A 383 -11.30 9.02 19.20
CA ALA A 383 -12.12 7.82 19.35
C ALA A 383 -11.60 6.65 18.49
N TRP A 384 -11.19 6.90 17.24
CA TRP A 384 -10.62 5.86 16.36
C TRP A 384 -9.27 5.34 16.88
N LEU A 385 -8.40 6.23 17.35
CA LEU A 385 -7.11 5.84 17.95
C LEU A 385 -7.31 4.98 19.21
N ALA A 386 -8.28 5.34 20.06
CA ALA A 386 -8.62 4.55 21.23
C ALA A 386 -9.11 3.13 20.85
N MET A 387 -9.87 2.99 19.76
CA MET A 387 -10.32 1.70 19.24
C MET A 387 -9.16 0.85 18.68
N GLU A 388 -8.16 1.47 18.05
CA GLU A 388 -6.97 0.74 17.55
C GLU A 388 -6.08 0.23 18.68
N THR A 389 -6.05 0.93 19.83
CA THR A 389 -5.26 0.54 21.00
C THR A 389 -5.89 -0.55 21.87
N ASP A 390 -7.19 -0.85 21.68
CA ASP A 390 -7.93 -1.82 22.51
C ASP A 390 -8.62 -2.92 21.66
N PRO A 391 -7.88 -3.94 21.18
CA PRO A 391 -8.42 -5.00 20.33
C PRO A 391 -9.31 -6.03 21.05
N ALA A 392 -9.56 -5.87 22.37
CA ALA A 392 -10.32 -6.83 23.18
C ALA A 392 -11.81 -6.48 23.36
N GLY A 393 -12.26 -5.30 22.89
CA GLY A 393 -13.63 -4.79 23.07
C GLY A 393 -14.58 -4.98 21.88
N GLY A 394 -14.31 -5.97 21.02
CA GLY A 394 -15.06 -6.23 19.79
C GLY A 394 -16.45 -6.84 20.02
N GLU A 395 -17.39 -6.11 20.64
CA GLU A 395 -18.83 -6.33 20.49
C GLU A 395 -19.61 -5.17 21.13
N LYS A 396 -20.15 -4.27 20.29
CA LYS A 396 -21.45 -3.55 20.43
C LYS A 396 -21.50 -2.37 19.47
N TYR A 397 -22.17 -2.57 18.34
CA TYR A 397 -22.70 -1.47 17.53
C TYR A 397 -24.24 -1.44 17.66
N PRO A 398 -24.86 -0.33 18.08
CA PRO A 398 -26.19 0.02 17.61
C PRO A 398 -26.02 0.76 16.27
N GLN A 399 -26.48 0.15 15.19
CA GLN A 399 -26.51 0.77 13.86
C GLN A 399 -27.50 1.94 13.87
N PRO A 400 -27.15 3.14 13.37
CA PRO A 400 -28.12 4.20 13.15
C PRO A 400 -29.01 3.85 11.95
N HIS A 401 -30.30 3.63 12.20
CA HIS A 401 -31.28 3.45 11.13
C HIS A 401 -31.50 4.76 10.37
N PRO A 402 -31.63 4.72 9.03
CA PRO A 402 -32.03 5.89 8.25
C PRO A 402 -33.51 6.19 8.50
N VAL A 403 -33.79 7.41 8.93
CA VAL A 403 -35.14 7.97 9.04
C VAL A 403 -35.73 8.07 7.63
N LYS A 404 -36.91 7.49 7.44
CA LYS A 404 -37.73 7.62 6.22
C LYS A 404 -38.41 8.97 6.16
#